data_AF-A0A9W8MFB8-F1
#
_entry.id   AF-A0A9W8MFB8-F1
#
_cell.length_a   1.000
_cell.length_b   1.000
_cell.length_c   1.000
_cell.angle_alpha   90.00
_cell.angle_beta   90.00
_cell.angle_gamma   90.00
#
_symmetry.space_group_name_H-M   'P 1'
#
loop_
_entity.id
_entity.type
_entity.pdbx_description
1 polymer ?
#
loop_
_entity_poly.entity_id
_entity_poly.type
_entity_poly.pdbx_seq_one_letter_code
_entity_poly.pdbx_strand_id
1 'polypeptide(L)'
;MASSSSGASASNTNDILSVNPYESHPSLKPIEAEVLWEYAKLAHHVKSLAQKTRELHEEPDQTMLPRLRVLEKKMGLVLTLFKASVWGVINEQPVPEGYYNASNDATIQPH
;
A
#
# COMPACT_ATOMS: atom_id res chain seq x y z
N MET A 1 -5.62 -36.79 -45.29
CA MET A 1 -6.23 -35.65 -44.57
C MET A 1 -6.97 -36.20 -43.37
N ALA A 2 -6.51 -35.91 -42.16
CA ALA A 2 -7.30 -35.73 -40.93
C ALA A 2 -6.32 -35.72 -39.76
N SER A 3 -6.16 -34.51 -39.24
CA SER A 3 -5.45 -34.10 -38.05
C SER A 3 -5.98 -34.79 -36.80
N SER A 4 -5.10 -35.13 -35.88
CA SER A 4 -5.45 -35.25 -34.46
C SER A 4 -4.30 -34.72 -33.62
N SER A 5 -4.25 -33.40 -33.52
CA SER A 5 -3.65 -32.67 -32.41
C SER A 5 -4.40 -33.08 -31.13
N SER A 6 -3.73 -33.76 -30.20
CA SER A 6 -4.28 -34.02 -28.88
C SER A 6 -3.18 -33.99 -27.83
N GLY A 7 -3.40 -33.17 -26.81
CA GLY A 7 -2.68 -33.23 -25.55
C GLY A 7 -1.55 -32.21 -25.39
N ALA A 8 -1.89 -30.92 -25.33
CA ALA A 8 -1.13 -30.00 -24.49
C ALA A 8 -1.33 -30.43 -23.02
N SER A 9 -0.60 -31.46 -22.61
CA SER A 9 -0.50 -31.84 -21.21
C SER A 9 0.17 -30.69 -20.48
N ALA A 10 -0.60 -30.01 -19.63
CA ALA A 10 -0.09 -29.19 -18.55
C ALA A 10 0.75 -30.10 -17.64
N SER A 11 1.99 -30.38 -18.04
CA SER A 11 2.94 -31.13 -17.24
C SER A 11 3.34 -30.28 -16.05
N ASN A 12 3.40 -30.93 -14.90
CA ASN A 12 3.62 -30.32 -13.61
C ASN A 12 4.86 -29.41 -13.69
N THR A 13 4.74 -28.16 -13.24
CA THR A 13 5.87 -27.22 -13.21
C THR A 13 7.05 -27.73 -12.38
N ASN A 14 6.81 -28.70 -11.50
CA ASN A 14 7.84 -29.39 -10.74
C ASN A 14 8.64 -30.41 -11.57
N ASP A 15 8.03 -31.01 -12.59
CA ASP A 15 8.68 -32.02 -13.45
C ASP A 15 9.81 -31.40 -14.29
N ILE A 16 9.63 -30.14 -14.72
CA ILE A 16 10.65 -29.40 -15.50
C ILE A 16 11.90 -29.10 -14.67
N LEU A 17 11.83 -29.15 -13.34
CA LEU A 17 12.98 -28.90 -12.46
C LEU A 17 13.74 -30.20 -12.15
N SER A 18 13.07 -31.35 -12.21
CA SER A 18 13.63 -32.65 -11.84
C SER A 18 14.14 -33.47 -13.01
N VAL A 19 13.55 -33.34 -14.20
CA VAL A 19 13.92 -34.13 -15.39
C VAL A 19 14.04 -33.21 -16.59
N ASN A 20 15.11 -33.36 -17.38
CA ASN A 20 15.30 -32.60 -18.60
C ASN A 20 14.39 -33.15 -19.72
N PRO A 21 13.35 -32.42 -20.16
CA PRO A 21 12.45 -32.89 -21.21
C PRO A 21 13.07 -32.81 -22.62
N TYR A 22 14.21 -32.13 -22.76
CA TYR A 22 14.87 -31.88 -24.05
C TYR A 22 15.99 -32.89 -24.37
N GLU A 23 16.39 -33.73 -23.40
CA GLU A 23 17.51 -34.67 -23.51
C GLU A 23 17.33 -35.73 -24.61
N SER A 24 16.09 -36.16 -24.87
CA SER A 24 15.77 -37.20 -25.85
C SER A 24 15.38 -36.66 -27.22
N HIS A 25 15.63 -35.38 -27.50
CA HIS A 25 15.14 -34.76 -28.73
C HIS A 25 16.06 -35.06 -29.93
N PRO A 26 15.55 -35.66 -31.03
CA PRO A 26 16.39 -36.14 -32.14
C PRO A 26 17.14 -35.06 -32.93
N SER A 27 16.70 -33.81 -32.83
CA SER A 27 17.22 -32.66 -33.60
C SER A 27 18.08 -31.70 -32.77
N LEU A 28 18.22 -31.93 -31.45
CA LEU A 28 19.02 -31.09 -30.56
C LEU A 28 20.34 -31.77 -30.25
N LYS A 29 21.42 -30.98 -30.24
CA LYS A 29 22.68 -31.46 -29.66
C LYS A 29 22.54 -31.57 -28.14
N PRO A 30 23.30 -32.45 -27.47
CA PRO A 30 23.23 -32.61 -26.01
C PRO A 30 23.38 -31.29 -25.24
N ILE A 31 24.30 -30.42 -25.67
CA ILE A 31 24.51 -29.10 -25.06
C ILE A 31 23.35 -28.12 -25.30
N GLU A 32 22.69 -28.20 -26.46
CA GLU A 32 21.56 -27.32 -26.76
C GLU A 32 20.36 -27.68 -25.88
N ALA A 33 20.13 -28.99 -25.68
CA ALA A 33 19.10 -29.49 -24.78
C ALA A 33 19.34 -29.11 -23.31
N GLU A 34 20.60 -29.17 -22.84
CA GLU A 34 20.98 -28.74 -21.49
C GLU A 34 20.76 -27.22 -21.31
N VAL A 35 21.21 -26.41 -22.25
CA VAL A 35 21.05 -24.95 -22.19
C VAL A 35 19.57 -24.54 -22.21
N LEU A 36 18.75 -25.14 -23.06
CA LEU A 36 17.29 -24.92 -23.10
C LEU A 36 16.62 -25.28 -21.78
N TRP A 37 17.08 -26.36 -21.13
CA TRP A 37 16.59 -26.77 -19.83
C TRP A 37 16.96 -25.77 -18.73
N GLU A 38 18.20 -25.28 -18.71
CA GLU A 38 18.63 -24.23 -17.78
C GLU A 38 17.84 -22.93 -17.96
N TYR A 39 17.58 -22.52 -19.20
CA TYR A 39 16.72 -21.36 -19.47
C TYR A 39 15.27 -21.58 -19.02
N ALA A 40 14.73 -22.79 -19.18
CA ALA A 40 13.39 -23.11 -18.69
C ALA A 40 13.32 -23.04 -17.16
N LYS A 41 14.35 -23.53 -16.45
CA LYS A 41 14.48 -23.40 -14.99
C LYS A 41 14.58 -21.95 -14.56
N LEU A 42 15.41 -21.15 -15.24
CA LEU A 42 15.54 -19.72 -14.94
C LEU A 42 14.22 -18.97 -15.16
N ALA A 43 13.55 -19.18 -16.29
CA ALA A 43 12.26 -18.56 -16.58
C ALA A 43 11.21 -18.91 -15.52
N HIS A 44 11.21 -20.15 -15.04
CA HIS A 44 10.35 -20.59 -13.95
C HIS A 44 10.66 -19.86 -12.64
N HIS A 45 11.94 -19.75 -12.26
CA HIS A 45 12.36 -19.02 -11.07
C HIS A 45 12.03 -17.53 -11.16
N VAL A 46 12.24 -16.89 -12.31
CA VAL A 46 11.92 -15.48 -12.54
C VAL A 46 10.41 -15.25 -12.44
N LYS A 47 9.59 -16.15 -12.99
CA LYS A 47 8.13 -16.08 -12.85
C LYS A 47 7.70 -16.21 -11.39
N SER A 48 8.27 -17.16 -10.67
CA SER A 48 7.99 -17.36 -9.25
C SER A 48 8.42 -16.16 -8.40
N LEU A 49 9.58 -15.58 -8.70
CA LEU A 49 10.05 -14.36 -8.06
C LEU A 49 9.10 -13.19 -8.33
N ALA A 50 8.70 -12.97 -9.59
CA ALA A 50 7.77 -11.91 -9.95
C ALA A 50 6.40 -12.06 -9.25
N GLN A 51 5.89 -13.30 -9.13
CA GLN A 51 4.66 -13.58 -8.38
C GLN A 51 4.83 -13.25 -6.90
N LYS A 52 5.89 -13.75 -6.26
CA LYS A 52 6.17 -13.45 -4.85
C LYS A 52 6.38 -11.96 -4.59
N THR A 53 7.08 -11.26 -5.48
CA THR A 53 7.25 -9.81 -5.38
C THR A 53 5.91 -9.11 -5.45
N ARG A 54 5.01 -9.52 -6.37
CA ARG A 54 3.66 -8.96 -6.45
C ARG A 54 2.85 -9.20 -5.18
N GLU A 55 2.88 -10.42 -4.65
CA GLU A 55 2.23 -10.77 -3.37
C GLU A 55 2.77 -9.90 -2.22
N LEU A 56 4.09 -9.76 -2.13
CA LEU A 56 4.77 -8.93 -1.14
C LEU A 56 4.52 -7.43 -1.30
N HIS A 57 4.10 -6.94 -2.47
CA HIS A 57 3.69 -5.54 -2.63
C HIS A 57 2.22 -5.34 -2.25
N GLU A 58 1.36 -6.33 -2.47
CA GLU A 58 -0.08 -6.24 -2.21
C GLU A 58 -0.43 -6.46 -0.73
N GLU A 59 0.31 -7.34 -0.03
CA GLU A 59 0.12 -7.63 1.40
C GLU A 59 0.43 -6.44 2.36
N PRO A 60 1.56 -5.71 2.25
CA PRO A 60 1.86 -4.60 3.15
C PRO A 60 0.91 -3.42 2.96
N ASP A 61 0.42 -3.16 1.75
CA ASP A 61 -0.54 -2.09 1.49
C ASP A 61 -1.86 -2.31 2.25
N GLN A 62 -2.33 -3.55 2.29
CA GLN A 62 -3.59 -3.88 2.99
C GLN A 62 -3.48 -3.78 4.52
N THR A 63 -2.28 -3.95 5.09
CA THR A 63 -2.10 -3.91 6.55
C THR A 63 -1.63 -2.55 7.07
N MET A 64 -0.90 -1.78 6.27
CA MET A 64 -0.36 -0.47 6.66
C MET A 64 -1.42 0.63 6.60
N LEU A 65 -2.27 0.66 5.57
CA LEU A 65 -3.31 1.69 5.42
C LEU A 65 -4.32 1.70 6.58
N PRO A 66 -4.84 0.55 7.08
CA PRO A 66 -5.70 0.55 8.25
C PRO A 66 -5.01 1.05 9.52
N ARG A 67 -3.73 0.71 9.70
CA ARG A 67 -2.93 1.17 10.85
C ARG A 67 -2.76 2.69 10.82
N LEU A 68 -2.45 3.26 9.66
CA LEU A 68 -2.38 4.71 9.48
C LEU A 68 -3.72 5.40 9.73
N ARG A 69 -4.83 4.83 9.24
CA ARG A 69 -6.18 5.35 9.49
C ARG A 69 -6.55 5.33 10.98
N VAL A 70 -6.17 4.28 11.72
CA VAL A 70 -6.37 4.23 13.18
C VAL A 70 -5.54 5.32 13.87
N LEU A 71 -4.30 5.52 13.43
CA LEU A 71 -3.44 6.57 13.99
C LEU A 71 -4.00 7.98 13.72
N GLU A 72 -4.47 8.23 12.50
CA GLU A 72 -5.13 9.48 12.11
C GLU A 72 -6.33 9.80 13.02
N LYS A 73 -7.21 8.81 13.24
CA LYS A 73 -8.38 8.99 14.13
C LYS A 73 -7.97 9.32 15.56
N LYS A 74 -6.95 8.64 16.10
CA LYS A 74 -6.47 8.88 17.47
C LYS A 74 -5.87 10.28 17.60
N MET A 75 -5.01 10.68 16.66
CA MET A 75 -4.38 12.00 16.67
C MET A 75 -5.40 13.12 16.41
N GLY A 76 -6.36 12.91 15.51
CA GLY A 76 -7.46 13.85 15.26
C GLY A 76 -8.34 14.07 16.49
N LEU A 77 -8.63 13.01 17.26
CA LEU A 77 -9.35 13.12 18.52
C LEU A 77 -8.56 13.91 19.56
N VAL A 78 -7.27 13.60 19.74
CA VAL A 78 -6.38 14.32 20.67
C VAL A 78 -6.31 15.81 20.30
N LEU A 79 -6.12 16.14 19.02
CA LEU A 79 -6.09 17.52 18.55
C LEU A 79 -7.43 18.23 18.80
N THR A 80 -8.56 17.56 18.57
CA THR A 80 -9.89 18.13 18.80
C THR A 80 -10.11 18.41 20.29
N LEU A 81 -9.80 17.47 21.17
CA LEU A 81 -9.91 17.64 22.63
C LEU A 81 -8.97 18.74 23.13
N PHE A 82 -7.74 18.79 22.62
CA PHE A 82 -6.79 19.86 22.93
C PHE A 82 -7.32 21.22 22.51
N LYS A 83 -7.83 21.36 21.29
CA LYS A 83 -8.44 22.60 20.80
C LYS A 83 -9.62 23.03 21.66
N ALA A 84 -10.52 22.10 22.01
CA ALA A 84 -11.68 22.40 22.85
C ALA A 84 -11.25 22.85 24.26
N SER A 85 -10.24 22.18 24.84
CA SER A 85 -9.67 22.54 26.13
C SER A 85 -9.07 23.95 26.13
N VAL A 86 -8.26 24.27 25.12
CA VAL A 86 -7.68 25.62 24.96
C VAL A 86 -8.76 26.67 24.77
N TRP A 87 -9.76 26.39 23.93
CA TRP A 87 -10.84 27.34 23.68
C TRP A 87 -11.70 27.58 24.92
N GLY A 88 -11.95 26.55 25.73
CA GLY A 88 -12.59 26.68 27.04
C GLY A 88 -11.85 27.64 27.96
N VAL A 89 -10.52 27.47 28.09
CA VAL A 89 -9.68 28.34 28.94
C VAL A 89 -9.62 29.79 28.43
N ILE A 90 -9.51 29.99 27.12
CA ILE A 90 -9.46 31.35 26.53
C ILE A 90 -10.81 32.06 26.68
N ASN A 91 -11.92 31.36 26.48
CA ASN A 91 -13.26 31.95 26.59
C ASN A 91 -13.64 32.30 28.03
N GLU A 92 -13.06 31.62 29.02
CA GLU A 92 -13.26 31.94 30.45
C GLU A 92 -12.35 33.07 30.96
N GLN A 93 -11.48 33.65 30.13
CA GLN A 93 -10.77 34.88 30.49
C GLN A 93 -11.79 36.01 30.64
N PRO A 94 -11.94 36.62 31.83
CA PRO A 94 -12.78 37.81 31.96
C PRO A 94 -12.23 38.88 31.01
N VAL A 95 -13.12 39.49 30.23
CA VAL A 95 -12.79 40.71 29.49
C VAL A 95 -12.14 41.66 30.51
N PRO A 96 -10.93 42.20 30.25
CA PRO A 96 -10.30 43.10 31.19
C PRO A 96 -11.25 44.26 31.48
N GLU A 97 -11.83 44.26 32.69
CA GLU A 97 -12.55 45.37 33.30
C GLU A 97 -11.58 46.56 33.33
N GLY A 98 -11.66 47.41 32.31
CA GLY A 98 -10.68 48.49 32.11
C GLY A 98 -10.77 49.24 30.77
N TYR A 99 -11.52 48.76 29.78
CA TYR A 99 -11.68 49.45 28.49
C TYR A 99 -13.03 50.18 28.31
N TYR A 100 -13.74 50.46 29.40
CA TYR A 100 -14.83 51.44 29.42
C TYR A 100 -14.42 52.63 30.29
N ASN A 101 -13.32 53.30 29.92
CA ASN A 101 -13.01 54.59 30.53
C ASN A 101 -14.04 55.61 30.04
N ALA A 102 -14.81 56.13 30.99
CA ALA A 102 -15.76 57.20 30.82
C ALA A 102 -15.11 58.43 30.18
N SER A 103 -15.43 58.74 28.92
CA SER A 103 -15.01 60.00 28.27
C SER A 103 -16.00 60.51 27.22
N ASN A 104 -17.26 60.10 27.31
CA ASN A 104 -18.34 60.63 26.47
C ASN A 104 -19.50 61.19 27.30
N ASP A 105 -19.17 61.74 28.48
CA ASP A 105 -19.98 62.79 29.14
C ASP A 105 -19.82 64.11 28.35
N ALA A 106 -20.41 64.14 27.16
CA ALA A 106 -20.64 65.37 26.40
C ALA A 106 -22.10 65.75 26.58
N THR A 107 -22.36 66.47 27.68
CA THR A 107 -23.42 67.45 27.91
C THR A 107 -24.34 67.70 26.70
N ILE A 108 -25.62 67.34 26.82
CA ILE A 108 -26.73 68.12 26.25
C ILE A 108 -27.78 68.28 27.35
N GLN A 109 -27.79 69.46 27.99
CA GLN A 109 -28.91 69.91 28.81
C GLN A 109 -29.96 70.57 27.91
N PRO A 110 -31.25 70.20 28.01
CA PRO A 110 -32.31 70.81 27.22
C PRO A 110 -32.92 72.01 27.98
N HIS A 111 -32.76 73.23 27.45
CA HIS A 111 -33.83 74.24 27.36
C HIS A 111 -33.43 75.38 26.41
#